data_AF-A0A1M5T9N0-F1
#
_entry.id   AF-A0A1M5T9N0-F1
#
_cell.length_a   1.000
_cell.length_b   1.000
_cell.length_c   1.000
_cell.angle_alpha   90.00
_cell.angle_beta   90.00
_cell.angle_gamma   90.00
#
_symmetry.space_group_name_H-M   'P 1'
#
loop_
_entity.id
_entity.type
_entity.pdbx_description
1 polymer ?
#
loop_
_entity_poly.entity_id
_entity_poly.type
_entity_poly.pdbx_seq_one_letter_code
_entity_poly.pdbx_strand_id
1 'polypeptide(L)' 'MMGGYGMMSGFGMFIPLLLIGLVIYVAFRLSNGSYSIRNKENNAIDILDQRFANGEISEEEYIQKKKMLRE' A
#
# COMPACT_ATOMS: atom_id res chain seq x y z
N MET A 1 22.15 -17.01 22.37
CA MET A 1 21.51 -15.89 23.06
C MET A 1 20.02 -15.94 22.77
N MET A 2 19.26 -16.70 23.57
CA MET A 2 17.81 -16.82 23.48
C MET A 2 17.22 -16.11 24.68
N GLY A 3 16.84 -14.84 24.51
CA GLY A 3 16.14 -14.04 25.51
C GLY A 3 14.66 -14.45 25.54
N GLY A 4 14.38 -15.58 26.18
CA GLY A 4 13.04 -15.99 26.58
C GLY A 4 12.97 -16.03 28.10
N TYR A 5 11.77 -15.85 28.66
CA TYR A 5 11.47 -15.99 30.09
C TYR A 5 11.71 -14.76 30.96
N GLY A 6 11.18 -13.62 30.52
CA GLY A 6 10.65 -12.59 31.42
C GLY A 6 9.26 -12.96 31.95
N MET A 7 9.10 -14.21 32.42
CA MET A 7 7.92 -14.66 33.15
C MET A 7 8.16 -14.32 34.63
N MET A 8 7.78 -13.12 35.04
CA MET A 8 7.66 -12.80 36.46
C MET A 8 6.36 -12.02 36.67
N SER A 9 5.35 -12.78 37.08
CA SER A 9 4.21 -12.38 37.92
C SER A 9 3.33 -11.21 37.44
N GLY A 10 2.21 -11.55 36.79
CA GLY A 10 0.99 -10.71 36.71
C GLY A 10 0.95 -9.61 35.64
N PHE A 11 2.07 -8.98 35.31
CA PHE A 11 2.12 -7.91 34.29
C PHE A 11 2.56 -8.39 32.89
N GLY A 12 3.07 -9.61 32.78
CA GLY A 12 3.63 -10.15 31.54
C GLY A 12 2.63 -10.49 30.43
N MET A 13 1.32 -10.54 30.71
CA MET A 13 0.29 -10.89 29.72
C MET A 13 -0.15 -9.69 28.85
N PHE A 14 0.01 -8.46 29.35
CA PHE A 14 -0.38 -7.25 28.60
C PHE A 14 0.69 -6.78 27.62
N ILE A 15 1.96 -7.05 27.91
CA ILE A 15 3.11 -6.73 27.06
C ILE A 15 2.97 -7.29 25.63
N PRO A 16 2.67 -8.59 25.41
CA PRO A 16 2.53 -9.12 24.05
C PRO A 16 1.34 -8.51 23.30
N LEU A 17 0.25 -8.16 24.00
CA LEU A 17 -0.93 -7.56 23.38
C LEU A 17 -0.64 -6.15 22.85
N LEU A 18 0.08 -5.34 23.63
CA LEU A 18 0.58 -4.03 23.22
C LEU A 18 1.56 -4.13 22.04
N LEU A 19 2.42 -5.15 22.04
CA LEU A 19 3.41 -5.39 20.99
C LEU A 19 2.72 -5.74 19.66
N ILE A 20 1.69 -6.60 19.70
CA ILE A 20 0.86 -6.92 18.53
C ILE A 20 0.13 -5.67 18.01
N GLY A 21 -0.47 -4.88 18.89
CA GLY A 21 -1.12 -3.62 18.52
C GLY A 21 -0.16 -2.61 17.87
N LEU A 22 1.06 -2.50 18.38
CA LEU A 22 2.11 -1.64 17.82
C LEU A 22 2.52 -2.12 16.42
N VAL A 23 2.71 -3.43 16.23
CA VAL A 23 3.07 -4.02 14.92
C VAL A 23 1.98 -3.73 13.89
N ILE A 24 0.70 -3.91 14.25
CA ILE A 24 -0.44 -3.61 13.37
C ILE A 24 -0.48 -2.10 13.06
N TYR A 25 -0.33 -1.24 14.06
CA TYR A 25 -0.33 0.21 13.87
C TYR A 25 0.79 0.68 12.93
N VAL A 26 2.00 0.17 13.11
CA VAL A 26 3.14 0.47 12.25
C VAL A 26 2.92 -0.07 10.83
N ALA A 27 2.38 -1.29 10.67
CA ALA A 27 2.04 -1.84 9.36
C ALA A 27 1.02 -0.98 8.59
N PHE A 28 -0.05 -0.53 9.25
CA PHE A 28 -1.05 0.38 8.66
C PHE A 28 -0.49 1.80 8.40
N ARG A 29 0.43 2.28 9.24
CA ARG A 29 1.06 3.59 9.04
C ARG A 29 2.03 3.58 7.87
N LEU A 30 2.79 2.49 7.67
CA LEU A 30 3.63 2.31 6.48
C LEU A 30 2.79 2.07 5.23
N SER A 31 1.67 1.36 5.32
CA SER A 31 0.76 1.20 4.18
C SER A 31 0.09 2.53 3.78
N ASN A 32 -0.15 3.46 4.70
CA ASN A 32 -0.67 4.78 4.34
C ASN A 32 0.42 5.79 3.94
N GLY A 33 1.67 5.57 4.36
CA GLY A 33 2.79 6.51 4.15
C GLY A 33 3.58 6.31 2.86
N SER A 34 3.49 5.14 2.21
CA SER A 34 4.36 4.80 1.07
C SER A 34 3.63 4.66 -0.28
N TYR A 35 2.38 5.13 -0.39
CA TYR A 35 1.60 5.08 -1.63
C TYR A 35 1.61 6.38 -2.44
N SER A 36 2.38 7.41 -2.08
CA SER A 36 2.25 8.71 -2.78
C SER A 36 2.96 8.79 -4.14
N ILE A 37 3.87 7.86 -4.46
CA ILE A 37 4.57 7.86 -5.76
C ILE A 37 3.98 6.83 -6.72
N ARG A 38 3.68 5.60 -6.27
CA ARG A 38 3.08 4.56 -7.13
C ARG A 38 1.60 4.81 -7.44
N ASN A 39 0.86 5.50 -6.57
CA ASN A 39 -0.54 5.86 -6.88
C ASN A 39 -0.68 6.88 -8.01
N LYS A 40 0.33 7.73 -8.27
CA LYS A 40 0.18 8.74 -9.33
C LYS A 40 0.21 8.12 -10.72
N GLU A 41 1.04 7.09 -10.92
CA GLU A 41 1.09 6.30 -12.15
C GLU A 41 -0.18 5.44 -12.31
N ASN A 42 -0.61 4.76 -11.23
CA ASN A 42 -1.87 4.01 -11.22
C ASN A 42 -3.05 4.93 -11.58
N ASN A 43 -3.13 6.12 -10.98
CA ASN A 43 -4.18 7.09 -11.28
C ASN A 43 -4.19 7.53 -12.76
N ALA A 44 -3.03 7.71 -13.40
CA ALA A 44 -2.97 8.13 -14.80
C ALA A 44 -3.40 7.01 -15.76
N ILE A 45 -3.04 5.77 -15.46
CA ILE A 45 -3.47 4.59 -16.23
C ILE A 45 -4.97 4.33 -16.02
N ASP A 46 -5.46 4.41 -14.78
CA ASP A 46 -6.87 4.21 -14.44
C ASP A 46 -7.76 5.24 -15.17
N ILE A 47 -7.32 6.51 -15.26
CA ILE A 47 -8.02 7.54 -16.03
C ILE A 47 -8.04 7.21 -17.52
N LEU A 48 -6.94 6.70 -18.10
CA LEU A 48 -6.93 6.29 -19.51
C LEU A 48 -7.87 5.11 -19.77
N ASP A 49 -7.87 4.11 -18.89
CA ASP A 49 -8.73 2.93 -18.99
C ASP A 49 -10.22 3.33 -18.93
N GLN A 50 -10.59 4.23 -18.02
CA GLN A 50 -11.95 4.75 -17.92
C GLN A 50 -12.40 5.46 -19.20
N ARG A 51 -11.55 6.30 -19.79
CA ARG A 51 -11.88 7.05 -21.01
C ARG A 51 -11.99 6.15 -22.24
N PHE A 52 -11.17 5.11 -22.32
CA PHE A 52 -11.28 4.09 -23.36
C PHE A 52 -12.57 3.29 -23.21
N ALA A 53 -12.91 2.86 -21.99
CA ALA A 53 -14.15 2.13 -21.71
C ALA A 53 -15.42 2.96 -22.00
N ASN A 54 -15.34 4.27 -21.78
CA ASN A 54 -16.41 5.21 -22.13
C ASN A 54 -16.47 5.52 -23.64
N GLY A 55 -15.50 5.06 -24.45
CA GLY A 55 -15.41 5.36 -25.88
C GLY A 55 -15.02 6.81 -26.18
N GLU A 56 -14.45 7.53 -25.22
CA GLU A 56 -14.01 8.93 -25.39
C GLU A 56 -12.69 9.05 -26.17
N ILE A 57 -11.92 7.97 -26.24
CA ILE A 57 -10.63 7.90 -26.95
C ILE A 57 -10.60 6.64 -27.83
N SER A 58 -9.88 6.71 -28.94
CA SER A 58 -9.69 5.55 -29.82
C SER A 58 -8.62 4.59 -29.26
N GLU A 59 -8.59 3.36 -29.79
CA GLU A 59 -7.59 2.36 -29.41
C GLU A 59 -6.16 2.85 -29.69
N GLU A 60 -5.95 3.55 -30.81
CA GLU A 60 -4.65 4.10 -31.18
C GLU A 60 -4.19 5.17 -30.18
N GLU A 61 -5.09 6.06 -29.76
CA GLU A 61 -4.79 7.08 -28.74
C GLU A 61 -4.50 6.47 -27.38
N TYR A 62 -5.25 5.43 -26.99
CA TYR A 62 -5.03 4.71 -25.74
C TYR A 62 -3.63 4.06 -25.71
N ILE A 63 -3.24 3.35 -26.78
CA ILE A 63 -1.94 2.69 -26.88
C ILE A 63 -0.79 3.69 -26.82
N GLN A 64 -0.90 4.82 -27.54
CA GLN A 64 0.15 5.85 -27.52
C GLN A 64 0.34 6.45 -26.12
N LYS A 65 -0.75 6.84 -25.45
CA LYS A 65 -0.69 7.46 -24.11
C LYS A 65 -0.20 6.46 -23.06
N LYS A 66 -0.63 5.19 -23.15
CA LYS A 66 -0.16 4.12 -22.26
C LYS A 66 1.33 3.85 -22.41
N LYS A 67 1.86 3.96 -23.64
CA LYS A 67 3.31 3.83 -23.89
C LYS A 67 4.08 5.00 -23.29
N MET A 68 3.60 6.23 -23.46
CA MET A 68 4.22 7.44 -22.91
C MET A 68 4.23 7.48 -21.37
N LEU A 69 3.28 6.84 -20.68
CA LEU A 69 3.25 6.77 -19.22
C LEU A 69 4.16 5.69 -18.63
N ARG A 70 4.64 4.75 -19.46
CA ARG A 70 5.54 3.65 -19.05
C ARG A 70 7.02 3.91 -19.40
N GLU A 71 7.31 4.90 -20.25
CA GLU A 71 8.66 5.40 -20.54
C GLU A 71 9.04 6.55 -19.60
#